data_AF-A0A447JIS4-F1
#
_entry.id   AF-A0A447JIS4-F1
#
_cell.length_a   1.000
_cell.length_b   1.000
_cell.length_c   1.000
_cell.angle_alpha   90.00
_cell.angle_beta   90.00
_cell.angle_gamma   90.00
#
_symmetry.space_group_name_H-M   'P 1'
#
loop_
_entity.id
_entity.type
_entity.pdbx_description
1 polymer ?
#
loop_
_entity_poly.entity_id
_entity_poly.type
_entity_poly.pdbx_seq_one_letter_code
_entity_poly.pdbx_strand_id
1 'polypeptide(L)'
;MFALKTVASMRKKMGEIVTDRLEENFRELMNYDFTAQMEDSLDQVANHQAEWKAVLDNFFSDFTQQLDKAEKDPEEGGMRPNQMVLTSIDCPTCGRKMGIRTASTGVFLGCSGYALSPKERCKNDH
;
A
#
# COMPACT_ATOMS: atom_id res chain seq x y z
N MET A 1 23.38 -15.82 -1.31
CA MET A 1 22.24 -16.40 -0.56
C MET A 1 21.52 -15.38 0.34
N PHE A 2 22.23 -14.47 1.04
CA PHE A 2 21.62 -13.45 1.90
C PHE A 2 20.76 -12.41 1.13
N ALA A 3 21.29 -11.83 0.05
CA ALA A 3 20.57 -10.84 -0.76
C ALA A 3 19.22 -11.33 -1.33
N LEU A 4 19.15 -12.58 -1.81
CA LEU A 4 17.91 -13.17 -2.33
C LEU A 4 16.84 -13.35 -1.23
N LYS A 5 17.24 -13.77 -0.02
CA LYS A 5 16.31 -13.89 1.12
C LYS A 5 15.77 -12.52 1.56
N THR A 6 16.63 -11.49 1.56
CA THR A 6 16.24 -10.11 1.89
C THR A 6 15.24 -9.56 0.87
N VAL A 7 15.53 -9.69 -0.44
CA VAL A 7 14.64 -9.21 -1.51
C VAL A 7 13.29 -9.94 -1.48
N ALA A 8 13.26 -11.24 -1.25
CA ALA A 8 12.02 -12.01 -1.12
C ALA A 8 11.18 -11.55 0.09
N SER A 9 11.83 -11.34 1.25
CA SER A 9 11.15 -10.84 2.44
C SER A 9 10.58 -9.42 2.25
N MET A 10 11.31 -8.57 1.52
CA MET A 10 10.85 -7.22 1.18
C MET A 10 9.62 -7.24 0.27
N ARG A 11 9.64 -8.05 -0.80
CA ARG A 11 8.48 -8.19 -1.70
C ARG A 11 7.23 -8.63 -0.96
N LYS A 12 7.35 -9.64 -0.09
CA LYS A 12 6.22 -10.14 0.69
C LYS A 12 5.65 -9.05 1.60
N LYS A 13 6.50 -8.38 2.37
CA LYS A 13 6.07 -7.29 3.26
C LYS A 13 5.48 -6.11 2.52
N MET A 14 6.00 -5.78 1.34
CA MET A 14 5.42 -4.73 0.50
C MET A 14 4.02 -5.11 0.01
N GLY A 15 3.86 -6.36 -0.44
CA GLY A 15 2.55 -6.89 -0.83
C GLY A 15 1.53 -6.77 0.31
N GLU A 16 1.90 -7.24 1.51
CA GLU A 16 1.06 -7.11 2.71
C GLU A 16 0.67 -5.64 2.99
N ILE A 17 1.63 -4.70 2.96
CA ILE A 17 1.35 -3.28 3.20
C ILE A 17 0.39 -2.70 2.14
N VAL A 18 0.61 -3.01 0.86
CA VAL A 18 -0.25 -2.50 -0.22
C VAL A 18 -1.65 -3.08 -0.09
N THR A 19 -1.77 -4.39 0.13
CA THR A 19 -3.06 -5.05 0.35
C THR A 19 -3.80 -4.45 1.53
N ASP A 20 -3.16 -4.28 2.68
CA ASP A 20 -3.78 -3.67 3.86
C ASP A 20 -4.30 -2.24 3.56
N ARG A 21 -3.52 -1.43 2.84
CA ARG A 21 -3.94 -0.06 2.46
C ARG A 21 -5.16 -0.07 1.55
N LEU A 22 -5.18 -0.97 0.57
CA LEU A 22 -6.30 -1.09 -0.35
C LEU A 22 -7.55 -1.64 0.35
N GLU A 23 -7.43 -2.66 1.19
CA GLU A 23 -8.56 -3.21 1.95
C GLU A 23 -9.14 -2.20 2.96
N GLU A 24 -8.33 -1.33 3.55
CA GLU A 24 -8.80 -0.33 4.50
C GLU A 24 -9.61 0.80 3.82
N ASN A 25 -9.27 1.15 2.58
CA ASN A 25 -9.78 2.37 1.92
C ASN A 25 -10.68 2.09 0.71
N PHE A 26 -10.55 0.93 0.07
CA PHE A 26 -11.20 0.56 -1.18
C PHE A 26 -11.88 -0.82 -1.08
N ARG A 27 -12.63 -1.04 0.01
CA ARG A 27 -13.23 -2.35 0.34
C ARG A 27 -14.07 -2.94 -0.77
N GLU A 28 -14.89 -2.12 -1.42
CA GLU A 28 -15.77 -2.60 -2.49
C GLU A 28 -14.96 -3.06 -3.69
N LEU A 29 -13.93 -2.30 -4.08
CA LEU A 29 -13.01 -2.71 -5.16
C LEU A 29 -12.22 -3.98 -4.84
N MET A 30 -11.90 -4.20 -3.56
CA MET A 30 -11.17 -5.38 -3.10
C MET A 30 -12.06 -6.60 -2.86
N ASN A 31 -13.39 -6.46 -2.99
CA ASN A 31 -14.31 -7.58 -2.84
C ASN A 31 -14.17 -8.56 -4.02
N TYR A 32 -14.12 -9.86 -3.74
CA TYR A 32 -14.10 -10.91 -4.75
C TYR A 32 -15.28 -10.80 -5.75
N ASP A 33 -16.43 -10.33 -5.28
CA ASP A 33 -17.63 -10.18 -6.12
C ASP A 33 -17.57 -8.96 -7.04
N PHE A 34 -16.66 -8.00 -6.80
CA PHE A 34 -16.57 -6.78 -7.59
C PHE A 34 -16.26 -7.05 -9.05
N THR A 35 -15.28 -7.92 -9.32
CA THR A 35 -14.92 -8.26 -10.70
C THR A 35 -16.09 -8.92 -11.41
N ALA A 36 -16.83 -9.80 -10.75
CA ALA A 36 -18.02 -10.42 -11.35
C ALA A 36 -19.09 -9.38 -11.71
N GLN A 37 -19.39 -8.44 -10.80
CA GLN A 37 -20.38 -7.39 -11.05
C GLN A 37 -19.94 -6.41 -12.15
N MET A 38 -18.65 -6.12 -12.25
CA MET A 38 -18.11 -5.29 -13.33
C MET A 38 -18.24 -5.99 -14.68
N GLU A 39 -17.87 -7.26 -14.78
CA GLU A 39 -18.02 -8.05 -16.01
C GLU A 39 -19.49 -8.15 -16.43
N ASP A 40 -20.42 -8.41 -15.48
CA ASP A 40 -21.87 -8.42 -15.76
C ASP A 40 -22.34 -7.06 -16.32
N SER A 41 -21.81 -5.96 -15.79
CA SER A 41 -22.13 -4.60 -16.26
C SER A 41 -21.59 -4.35 -17.67
N LEU A 42 -20.38 -4.85 -17.97
CA LEU A 42 -19.77 -4.78 -19.30
C LEU A 42 -20.54 -5.62 -20.32
N ASP A 43 -21.02 -6.79 -19.93
CA ASP A 43 -21.86 -7.65 -20.77
C ASP A 43 -23.21 -7.00 -21.09
N GLN A 44 -23.83 -6.31 -20.13
CA GLN A 44 -25.06 -5.55 -20.38
C GLN A 44 -24.83 -4.43 -21.40
N VAL A 45 -23.69 -3.74 -21.33
CA VAL A 45 -23.30 -2.74 -22.34
C VAL A 45 -23.12 -3.39 -23.71
N ALA A 46 -22.40 -4.51 -23.78
CA ALA A 46 -22.16 -5.22 -25.04
C ALA A 46 -23.44 -5.72 -25.71
N ASN A 47 -24.45 -6.09 -24.91
CA ASN A 47 -25.77 -6.53 -25.38
C ASN A 47 -26.78 -5.39 -25.59
N HIS A 48 -26.35 -4.13 -25.54
CA HIS A 48 -27.22 -2.94 -25.64
C HIS A 48 -28.33 -2.88 -24.57
N GLN A 49 -28.09 -3.49 -23.41
CA GLN A 49 -29.00 -3.51 -22.26
C GLN A 49 -28.69 -2.39 -21.25
N ALA A 50 -27.50 -1.78 -21.34
CA ALA A 50 -27.09 -0.64 -20.52
C ALA A 50 -26.33 0.40 -21.37
N GLU A 51 -26.46 1.67 -21.00
CA GLU A 51 -25.70 2.77 -21.61
C GLU A 51 -24.30 2.84 -20.99
N TRP A 52 -23.27 2.68 -21.82
CA TRP A 52 -21.87 2.61 -21.37
C TRP A 52 -21.43 3.84 -20.56
N LYS A 53 -21.92 5.03 -20.91
CA LYS A 53 -21.61 6.26 -20.18
C LYS A 53 -22.16 6.21 -18.76
N ALA A 54 -23.39 5.75 -18.59
CA ALA A 54 -24.02 5.64 -17.28
C ALA A 54 -23.28 4.64 -16.39
N VAL A 55 -22.82 3.52 -16.94
CA VAL A 55 -21.99 2.54 -16.21
C VAL A 55 -20.69 3.16 -15.72
N LEU A 56 -19.98 3.89 -16.60
CA LEU A 56 -18.75 4.58 -16.21
C LEU A 56 -19.01 5.69 -15.19
N ASP A 57 -20.04 6.51 -15.39
CA ASP A 57 -20.38 7.61 -14.50
C ASP A 57 -20.67 7.12 -13.08
N ASN A 58 -21.40 6.01 -12.94
CA ASN A 58 -21.67 5.38 -11.65
C ASN A 58 -20.38 4.89 -10.99
N PHE A 59 -19.56 4.12 -11.71
CA PHE A 59 -18.29 3.61 -11.19
C PHE A 59 -17.37 4.74 -10.73
N PHE A 60 -17.17 5.76 -11.57
CA PHE A 60 -16.27 6.86 -11.25
C PHE A 60 -16.83 7.76 -10.14
N SER A 61 -18.15 7.90 -9.99
CA SER A 61 -18.74 8.65 -8.88
C SER A 61 -18.38 8.03 -7.53
N ASP A 62 -18.53 6.71 -7.40
CA ASP A 62 -18.23 6.00 -6.16
C ASP A 62 -16.71 5.93 -5.92
N PHE A 63 -15.94 5.64 -6.96
CA PHE A 63 -14.48 5.57 -6.86
C PHE A 63 -13.85 6.91 -6.49
N THR A 64 -14.31 8.01 -7.08
CA THR A 64 -13.78 9.36 -6.79
C THR A 64 -14.03 9.74 -5.33
N GLN A 65 -15.19 9.41 -4.77
CA GLN A 65 -15.46 9.65 -3.35
C GLN A 65 -14.53 8.87 -2.42
N GLN A 66 -14.22 7.61 -2.77
CA GLN A 66 -13.26 6.80 -2.01
C GLN A 66 -11.84 7.38 -2.12
N LEU A 67 -11.45 7.83 -3.32
CA LEU A 67 -10.17 8.47 -3.56
C LEU A 67 -10.03 9.79 -2.79
N ASP A 68 -11.01 10.69 -2.89
CA ASP A 68 -11.05 11.97 -2.18
C ASP A 68 -10.95 11.77 -0.67
N LYS A 69 -11.56 10.71 -0.14
CA LYS A 69 -11.43 10.35 1.28
C LYS A 69 -10.03 9.86 1.59
N ALA A 70 -9.48 8.94 0.80
CA ALA A 70 -8.16 8.36 1.02
C ALA A 70 -7.03 9.40 0.98
N GLU A 71 -7.20 10.48 0.21
CA GLU A 71 -6.22 11.59 0.10
C GLU A 71 -6.22 12.54 1.31
N LYS A 72 -7.23 12.49 2.18
CA LYS A 72 -7.29 13.35 3.38
C LYS A 72 -6.20 13.03 4.39
N ASP A 73 -6.06 13.91 5.39
CA ASP A 73 -5.23 13.60 6.53
C ASP A 73 -5.74 12.34 7.27
N PRO A 74 -4.86 11.47 7.78
CA PRO A 74 -5.26 10.32 8.58
C PRO A 74 -6.18 10.66 9.76
N GLU A 75 -6.03 11.85 10.37
CA GLU A 75 -6.90 12.32 11.46
C GLU A 75 -8.33 12.64 10.97
N GLU A 76 -8.50 12.93 9.68
CA GLU A 76 -9.77 13.17 9.01
C GLU A 76 -10.33 11.90 8.33
N GLY A 77 -9.71 10.74 8.56
CA GLY A 77 -10.11 9.45 8.02
C GLY A 77 -9.53 9.11 6.65
N GLY A 78 -8.46 9.80 6.24
CA GLY A 78 -7.67 9.43 5.07
C GLY A 78 -6.71 8.27 5.30
N MET A 79 -5.99 7.90 4.25
CA MET A 79 -5.14 6.71 4.25
C MET A 79 -3.96 6.88 5.22
N ARG A 80 -3.84 5.95 6.18
CA ARG A 80 -2.75 6.01 7.16
C ARG A 80 -1.36 5.81 6.52
N PRO A 81 -0.30 6.45 7.05
CA PRO A 81 1.06 6.28 6.54
C PRO A 81 1.59 4.86 6.73
N ASN A 82 2.60 4.48 5.95
CA ASN A 82 3.28 3.20 6.09
C ASN A 82 4.25 3.23 7.27
N GLN A 83 4.04 2.33 8.23
CA GLN A 83 4.94 2.19 9.36
C GLN A 83 6.17 1.35 8.98
N MET A 84 7.26 1.56 9.70
CA MET A 84 8.47 0.75 9.54
C MET A 84 8.18 -0.70 9.96
N VAL A 85 8.50 -1.65 9.09
CA VAL A 85 8.38 -3.09 9.41
C VAL A 85 9.76 -3.63 9.77
N LEU A 86 9.94 -4.04 11.02
CA LEU A 86 11.21 -4.62 11.47
C LEU A 86 11.49 -5.95 10.76
N THR A 87 12.76 -6.17 10.44
CA THR A 87 13.27 -7.42 9.86
C THR A 87 14.16 -8.14 10.87
N SER A 88 14.58 -9.36 10.54
CA SER A 88 15.56 -10.10 11.32
C SER A 88 17.01 -9.64 11.10
N ILE A 89 17.26 -8.70 10.19
CA ILE A 89 18.60 -8.23 9.79
C ILE A 89 19.14 -7.26 10.84
N ASP A 90 20.36 -7.51 11.32
CA ASP A 90 21.06 -6.60 12.22
C ASP A 90 21.81 -5.53 11.44
N CYS A 91 21.79 -4.30 11.94
CA CYS A 91 22.54 -3.18 11.38
C CYS A 91 24.04 -3.41 11.61
N PRO A 92 24.88 -3.37 10.56
CA PRO A 92 26.32 -3.62 10.69
C PRO A 92 27.03 -2.56 11.54
N THR A 93 26.46 -1.36 11.67
CA THR A 93 27.09 -0.24 12.39
C THR A 93 26.76 -0.23 13.89
N CYS A 94 25.55 -0.63 14.28
CA CYS A 94 25.09 -0.49 15.68
C CYS A 94 24.40 -1.73 16.27
N GLY A 95 24.26 -2.81 15.49
CA GLY A 95 23.64 -4.07 15.94
C GLY A 95 22.12 -4.03 16.13
N ARG A 96 21.47 -2.87 16.02
CA ARG A 96 19.99 -2.78 16.08
C ARG A 96 19.36 -3.38 14.83
N LYS A 97 18.11 -3.86 14.94
CA LYS A 97 17.38 -4.39 13.78
C LYS A 97 17.18 -3.35 12.68
N MET A 98 17.35 -3.77 11.44
CA MET A 98 16.95 -3.01 10.26
C MET A 98 15.48 -3.27 9.96
N GLY A 99 14.82 -2.30 9.32
CA GLY A 99 13.42 -2.40 8.94
C GLY A 99 13.15 -1.78 7.59
N ILE A 100 12.11 -2.28 6.95
CA ILE A 100 11.64 -1.83 5.65
C ILE A 100 10.92 -0.51 5.86
N ARG A 101 11.31 0.51 5.10
CA ARG A 101 10.69 1.83 5.10
C ARG A 101 10.18 2.14 3.70
N THR A 102 9.03 2.81 3.65
CA THR A 102 8.46 3.34 2.41
C THR A 102 8.71 4.84 2.38
N ALA A 103 9.24 5.34 1.26
CA ALA A 103 9.33 6.76 0.94
C ALA A 103 8.75 6.98 -0.46
N SER A 104 8.61 8.25 -0.86
CA SER A 104 8.15 8.63 -2.20
C SER A 104 9.05 8.08 -3.32
N THR A 105 10.35 7.89 -3.04
CA THR A 105 11.33 7.34 -3.99
C THR A 105 11.35 5.81 -4.04
N GLY A 106 10.55 5.14 -3.20
CA GLY A 106 10.45 3.69 -3.14
C GLY A 106 10.74 3.12 -1.75
N VAL A 107 11.13 1.84 -1.75
CA VAL A 107 11.31 1.06 -0.53
C VAL A 107 12.78 0.82 -0.28
N PHE A 108 13.22 1.04 0.97
CA PHE A 108 14.61 0.87 1.36
C PHE A 108 14.73 0.22 2.74
N LEU A 109 15.93 -0.31 3.05
CA LEU A 109 16.22 -0.92 4.33
C LEU A 109 16.92 0.10 5.23
N GLY A 110 16.22 0.59 6.24
CA GLY A 110 16.76 1.56 7.20
C GLY A 110 17.04 0.94 8.56
N CYS A 111 18.09 1.39 9.25
CA CYS A 111 18.29 1.03 10.66
C CYS A 111 17.11 1.54 11.53
N SER A 112 16.65 0.74 12.51
CA SER A 112 15.63 1.19 13.47
C SER A 112 16.08 2.40 14.29
N GLY A 113 17.41 2.56 14.46
CA GLY A 113 18.02 3.71 15.12
C GLY A 113 18.05 5.00 14.29
N TYR A 114 17.54 5.01 13.06
CA TYR A 114 17.60 6.18 12.17
C TYR A 114 16.81 7.39 12.69
N ALA A 115 15.69 7.15 13.37
CA ALA A 115 14.80 8.19 13.91
C ALA A 115 15.11 8.59 15.36
N LEU A 116 16.18 8.04 15.97
CA LEU A 116 16.56 8.37 17.35
C LEU A 116 17.20 9.76 17.46
N SER A 117 17.33 10.21 18.70
CA SER A 117 18.01 11.48 19.05
C SER A 117 19.39 11.57 18.37
N PRO A 118 19.91 12.77 18.05
CA PRO A 118 21.17 12.92 17.33
C PRO A 118 22.36 12.15 17.93
N LYS A 119 22.37 11.94 19.26
CA LYS A 119 23.42 11.20 19.99
C LYS A 119 23.36 9.69 19.77
N GLU A 120 22.18 9.14 19.45
CA GLU A 120 21.93 7.70 19.32
C GLU A 120 21.56 7.29 17.89
N ARG A 121 21.46 8.27 16.99
CA ARG A 121 21.03 8.11 15.61
C ARG A 121 22.05 7.29 14.79
N CYS A 122 21.59 6.21 14.20
CA CYS A 122 22.37 5.44 13.23
C CYS A 122 21.90 5.76 11.81
N LYS A 123 22.77 6.40 11.00
CA LYS A 123 22.46 6.80 9.63
C LYS A 123 22.70 5.72 8.57
N ASN A 124 22.84 4.45 8.95
CA ASN A 124 23.10 3.39 7.97
C ASN A 124 21.81 2.99 7.25
N ASP A 125 21.80 3.17 5.93
CA ASP A 125 20.73 2.80 4.99
C ASP A 125 21.30 1.97 3.81
N HIS A 126 20.48 1.06 3.27
CA HIS A 126 20.78 0.20 2.13
C HIS A 126 19.58 0.06 1.19
#